data_AF-A0A2A9FCJ3-F1
#
_entry.id   AF-A0A2A9FCJ3-F1
#
_cell.length_a   1.000
_cell.length_b   1.000
_cell.length_c   1.000
_cell.angle_alpha   90.00
_cell.angle_beta   90.00
_cell.angle_gamma   90.00
#
_symmetry.space_group_name_H-M   'P 1'
#
loop_
_entity.id
_entity.type
_entity.pdbx_description
1 polymer ?
#
loop_
_entity_poly.entity_id
_entity_poly.type
_entity_poly.pdbx_seq_one_letter_code
_entity_poly.pdbx_strand_id
1 'polypeptide(L)'
;MTARLYHFPSPATDDMVASGPEDKPYTGPIPTFDPDATAYTVDQAAYLISLSADLTRGYVEDGTIPAIRTANGWEIPRNRFTEWINNLPEA
;
A
#
# COMPACT_ATOMS: atom_id res chain seq x y z
N MET A 1 43.90 22.86 -30.66
CA MET A 1 42.68 22.05 -30.85
C MET A 1 43.02 20.60 -30.61
N THR A 2 42.64 20.03 -29.47
CA THR A 2 42.59 18.57 -29.27
C THR A 2 41.60 18.32 -28.14
N ALA A 3 40.49 17.65 -28.46
CA ALA A 3 39.41 17.38 -27.52
C ALA A 3 39.85 16.26 -26.57
N ARG A 4 39.94 16.55 -25.27
CA ARG A 4 40.05 15.50 -24.25
C ARG A 4 38.66 14.92 -24.04
N LEU A 5 38.48 13.70 -24.54
CA LEU A 5 37.39 12.81 -24.15
C LEU A 5 37.41 12.70 -22.62
N TYR A 6 36.50 13.40 -21.95
CA TYR A 6 36.17 13.11 -20.56
C TYR A 6 35.41 11.80 -20.52
N HIS A 7 36.15 10.69 -20.40
CA HIS A 7 35.61 9.45 -19.88
C HIS A 7 35.47 9.66 -18.36
N PHE A 8 34.26 9.97 -17.91
CA PHE A 8 33.94 10.01 -16.48
C PHE A 8 33.88 8.59 -15.94
N PRO A 9 34.70 8.22 -14.94
CA PRO A 9 34.44 7.04 -14.15
C PRO A 9 33.46 7.39 -13.01
N SER A 10 32.34 6.66 -12.96
CA SER A 10 31.59 6.29 -11.73
C SER A 10 30.82 7.42 -11.00
N PRO A 11 29.68 7.13 -10.30
CA PRO A 11 29.51 5.97 -9.42
C PRO A 11 28.27 5.10 -9.67
N ALA A 12 28.43 3.81 -9.36
CA ALA A 12 27.32 2.99 -8.95
C ALA A 12 26.64 3.63 -7.73
N THR A 13 25.31 3.57 -7.68
CA THR A 13 24.43 3.92 -6.54
C THR A 13 24.05 5.39 -6.44
N ASP A 14 22.97 5.78 -7.15
CA ASP A 14 22.04 6.81 -6.66
C ASP A 14 20.66 6.63 -7.32
N ASP A 15 20.11 5.41 -7.27
CA ASP A 15 18.65 5.25 -7.22
C ASP A 15 18.30 4.81 -5.80
N MET A 16 18.79 5.59 -4.84
CA MET A 16 18.08 5.82 -3.59
C MET A 16 16.99 6.85 -3.87
N VAL A 17 16.10 6.59 -4.85
CA VAL A 17 14.78 7.20 -4.79
C VAL A 17 14.17 6.63 -3.54
N ALA A 18 13.98 7.51 -2.56
CA ALA A 18 13.29 7.20 -1.33
C ALA A 18 12.06 6.38 -1.69
N SER A 19 12.07 5.10 -1.32
CA SER A 19 10.91 4.24 -1.29
C SER A 19 10.00 4.73 -0.16
N GLY A 20 9.63 6.01 -0.18
CA GLY A 20 8.36 6.42 0.36
C GLY A 20 7.32 5.61 -0.40
N PRO A 21 6.29 5.09 0.27
CA PRO A 21 5.33 4.28 -0.41
C PRO A 21 4.70 5.13 -1.52
N GLU A 22 5.05 4.81 -2.76
CA GLU A 22 4.52 5.52 -3.92
C GLU A 22 3.00 5.32 -3.89
N ASP A 23 2.24 6.42 -3.91
CA ASP A 23 0.77 6.45 -4.06
C ASP A 23 0.41 5.93 -5.45
N LYS A 24 0.65 4.64 -5.67
CA LYS A 24 0.28 3.95 -6.88
C LYS A 24 -1.15 3.47 -6.68
N PRO A 25 -2.05 3.74 -7.64
CA PRO A 25 -3.40 3.19 -7.58
C PRO A 25 -3.31 1.67 -7.54
N TYR A 26 -4.29 1.06 -6.86
CA TYR A 26 -4.41 -0.38 -6.75
C TYR A 26 -4.21 -1.06 -8.12
N THR A 27 -3.18 -1.90 -8.23
CA THR A 27 -2.76 -2.59 -9.47
C THR A 27 -3.06 -4.10 -9.42
N GLY A 28 -3.69 -4.59 -8.34
CA GLY A 28 -4.02 -6.00 -8.17
C GLY A 28 -5.24 -6.46 -8.99
N PRO A 29 -5.56 -7.77 -8.96
CA PRO A 29 -6.77 -8.29 -9.58
C PRO A 29 -8.01 -7.84 -8.79
N ILE A 30 -9.08 -7.39 -9.46
CA ILE A 30 -10.32 -6.96 -8.78
C ILE A 30 -10.78 -8.06 -7.81
N PRO A 31 -10.73 -7.82 -6.49
CA PRO A 31 -11.05 -8.84 -5.52
C PRO A 31 -12.55 -9.14 -5.55
N THR A 32 -12.91 -10.40 -5.33
CA THR A 32 -14.32 -10.78 -5.19
C THR A 32 -14.82 -10.36 -3.82
N PHE A 33 -15.94 -9.64 -3.77
CA PHE A 33 -16.58 -9.24 -2.52
C PHE A 33 -17.79 -10.15 -2.26
N ASP A 34 -17.77 -10.86 -1.15
CA ASP A 34 -18.93 -11.58 -0.66
C ASP A 34 -19.80 -10.61 0.18
N PRO A 35 -21.09 -10.45 -0.13
CA PRO A 35 -21.94 -9.47 0.57
C PRO A 35 -22.18 -9.82 2.04
N ASP A 36 -22.09 -11.12 2.39
CA ASP A 36 -22.27 -11.66 3.74
C ASP A 36 -20.94 -11.70 4.53
N ALA A 37 -19.82 -11.33 3.91
CA ALA A 37 -18.53 -11.27 4.61
C ALA A 37 -18.53 -10.19 5.71
N THR A 38 -18.11 -10.62 6.90
CA THR A 38 -17.96 -9.75 8.08
C THR A 38 -16.57 -9.11 8.17
N ALA A 39 -15.62 -9.54 7.35
CA ALA A 39 -14.25 -9.02 7.30
C ALA A 39 -13.72 -8.98 5.85
N TYR A 40 -12.82 -8.05 5.60
CA TYR A 40 -12.11 -7.86 4.35
C TYR A 40 -10.67 -8.37 4.46
N THR A 41 -10.10 -8.82 3.35
CA THR A 41 -8.66 -9.03 3.23
C THR A 41 -7.95 -7.70 2.99
N VAL A 42 -6.62 -7.69 3.15
CA VAL A 42 -5.78 -6.52 2.83
C VAL A 42 -6.00 -6.04 1.40
N ASP A 43 -6.16 -6.97 0.46
CA ASP A 43 -6.33 -6.67 -0.96
C ASP A 43 -7.70 -6.03 -1.25
N GLN A 44 -8.77 -6.54 -0.60
CA GLN A 44 -10.10 -5.93 -0.64
C GLN A 44 -10.11 -4.53 -0.02
N ALA A 45 -9.45 -4.34 1.12
CA ALA A 45 -9.36 -3.02 1.74
C ALA A 45 -8.58 -2.03 0.86
N ALA A 46 -7.47 -2.47 0.27
CA ALA A 46 -6.66 -1.67 -0.65
C ALA A 46 -7.48 -1.18 -1.85
N TYR A 47 -8.29 -2.06 -2.43
CA TYR A 47 -9.22 -1.72 -3.49
C TYR A 47 -10.24 -0.66 -3.05
N LEU A 48 -10.80 -0.79 -1.84
CA LEU A 48 -11.84 0.13 -1.33
C LEU A 48 -11.32 1.55 -1.07
N ILE A 49 -10.07 1.70 -0.62
CA ILE A 49 -9.44 3.01 -0.38
C ILE A 49 -8.62 3.49 -1.58
N SER A 50 -8.66 2.76 -2.71
CA SER A 50 -7.86 3.03 -3.91
C SER A 50 -6.35 3.13 -3.67
N LEU A 51 -5.82 2.45 -2.64
CA LEU A 51 -4.38 2.41 -2.34
C LEU A 51 -3.74 1.12 -2.87
N SER A 52 -2.41 1.15 -2.99
CA SER A 52 -1.63 -0.05 -3.27
C SER A 52 -1.77 -1.09 -2.15
N ALA A 53 -1.79 -2.37 -2.51
CA ALA A 53 -1.86 -3.47 -1.55
C ALA A 53 -0.65 -3.51 -0.60
N ASP A 54 0.54 -3.14 -1.09
CA ASP A 54 1.76 -3.10 -0.27
C ASP A 54 1.71 -1.97 0.78
N LEU A 55 1.19 -0.81 0.37
CA LEU A 55 0.89 0.32 1.25
C LEU A 55 -0.13 -0.05 2.33
N THR A 56 -1.23 -0.65 1.89
CA THR A 56 -2.31 -1.09 2.77
C THR A 56 -1.81 -2.12 3.76
N ARG A 57 -0.95 -3.06 3.32
CA ARG A 57 -0.29 -4.01 4.20
C ARG A 57 0.57 -3.30 5.24
N GLY A 58 1.37 -2.31 4.84
CA GLY A 58 2.14 -1.49 5.76
C GLY A 58 1.28 -0.82 6.83
N TYR A 59 0.14 -0.23 6.45
CA TYR A 59 -0.79 0.39 7.41
C TYR A 59 -1.49 -0.61 8.33
N VAL A 60 -1.73 -1.82 7.84
CA VAL A 60 -2.28 -2.93 8.62
C VAL A 60 -1.26 -3.43 9.64
N GLU A 61 0.01 -3.56 9.25
CA GLU A 61 1.10 -3.97 10.13
C GLU A 61 1.46 -2.91 11.18
N ASP A 62 1.40 -1.63 10.80
CA ASP A 62 1.56 -0.48 11.67
C ASP A 62 0.39 -0.32 12.67
N GLY A 63 -0.79 -0.84 12.32
CA GLY A 63 -2.01 -0.73 13.12
C GLY A 63 -2.83 0.52 12.84
N THR A 64 -2.45 1.33 11.84
CA THR A 64 -3.24 2.45 11.30
C THR A 64 -4.60 1.97 10.78
N ILE A 65 -4.63 0.87 10.03
CA ILE A 65 -5.88 0.22 9.60
C ILE A 65 -6.28 -0.81 10.66
N PRO A 66 -7.54 -0.80 11.14
CA PRO A 66 -7.99 -1.71 12.19
C PRO A 66 -8.13 -3.15 11.65
N ALA A 67 -7.01 -3.87 11.64
CA ALA A 67 -6.92 -5.25 11.20
C ALA A 67 -6.63 -6.19 12.38
N ILE A 68 -7.07 -7.43 12.25
CA ILE A 68 -6.84 -8.52 13.18
C ILE A 68 -5.90 -9.51 12.51
N ARG A 69 -4.78 -9.82 13.17
CA ARG A 69 -3.87 -10.86 12.69
C ARG A 69 -4.45 -12.23 12.99
N THR A 70 -4.68 -13.03 11.95
CA THR A 70 -5.21 -14.39 12.04
C THR A 70 -4.19 -15.40 11.51
N ALA A 71 -4.49 -16.70 11.64
CA ALA A 71 -3.57 -17.75 11.19
C ALA A 71 -3.29 -17.70 9.67
N ASN A 72 -4.21 -17.09 8.90
CA ASN A 72 -4.16 -17.02 7.44
C ASN A 72 -3.69 -15.64 6.93
N GLY A 73 -3.35 -14.71 7.82
CA GLY A 73 -2.88 -13.37 7.45
C GLY A 73 -3.54 -12.27 8.28
N TRP A 74 -4.05 -11.25 7.59
CA TRP A 74 -4.72 -10.11 8.21
C TRP A 74 -6.16 -10.03 7.72
N GLU A 75 -7.08 -9.92 8.67
CA GLU A 75 -8.51 -9.76 8.44
C GLU A 75 -8.96 -8.42 8.99
N ILE A 76 -9.64 -7.64 8.17
CA ILE A 76 -10.06 -6.26 8.45
C ILE A 76 -11.57 -6.30 8.69
N PRO A 77 -12.06 -6.25 9.94
CA PRO A 77 -13.50 -6.35 10.21
C PRO A 77 -14.24 -5.21 9.50
N ARG A 78 -15.26 -5.56 8.72
CA ARG A 78 -16.01 -4.61 7.87
C ARG A 78 -16.54 -3.43 8.68
N ASN A 79 -17.14 -3.69 9.83
CA ASN A 79 -17.69 -2.65 10.71
C ASN A 79 -16.59 -1.67 11.15
N ARG A 80 -15.46 -2.19 11.63
CA ARG A 80 -14.33 -1.36 12.10
C ARG A 80 -13.73 -0.55 10.97
N PHE A 81 -13.62 -1.14 9.79
CA PHE A 81 -13.10 -0.46 8.60
C PHE A 81 -14.02 0.66 8.15
N THR A 82 -15.33 0.42 8.09
CA THR A 82 -16.31 1.45 7.76
C THR A 82 -16.28 2.57 8.80
N GLU A 83 -16.26 2.26 10.10
CA GLU A 83 -16.11 3.26 11.16
C GLU A 83 -14.82 4.07 10.98
N TRP A 84 -13.70 3.40 10.70
CA TRP A 84 -12.41 4.05 10.48
C TRP A 84 -12.47 5.02 9.29
N ILE A 85 -13.00 4.61 8.13
CA ILE A 85 -13.18 5.49 6.97
C ILE A 85 -14.02 6.72 7.33
N ASN A 86 -15.14 6.53 8.05
CA ASN A 86 -16.00 7.64 8.47
C ASN A 86 -15.34 8.56 9.51
N ASN A 87 -14.30 8.11 10.20
CA ASN A 87 -13.52 8.90 11.16
C ASN A 87 -12.26 9.53 10.55
N LEU A 88 -11.96 9.28 9.27
CA LEU A 88 -10.89 9.98 8.59
C LEU A 88 -11.29 11.46 8.44
N PRO A 89 -10.39 12.41 8.77
CA PRO A 89 -10.69 13.82 8.58
C PRO A 89 -10.98 14.10 7.11
N GLU A 90 -12.10 14.76 6.80
CA GLU A 90 -12.32 15.33 5.47
C GLU A 90 -11.16 16.27 5.17
N ALA A 91 -10.44 15.98 4.08
CA ALA A 91 -9.26 16.72 3.63
C ALA A 91 -9.62 18.08 3.03
#